data_AF-R6HIV8-F1
#
_entry.id   AF-R6HIV8-F1
#
_cell.length_a   1.000
_cell.length_b   1.000
_cell.length_c   1.000
_cell.angle_alpha   90.00
_cell.angle_beta   90.00
_cell.angle_gamma   90.00
#
_symmetry.space_group_name_H-M   'P 1'
#
loop_
_entity.id
_entity.type
_entity.pdbx_description
1 polymer ?
#
loop_
_entity_poly.entity_id
_entity_poly.type
_entity_poly.pdbx_seq_one_letter_code
_entity_poly.pdbx_strand_id
1 'polypeptide(L)'
;MEGFTYLWLIWEFENGTPGGTAADIANDVQTENKRGTTEKWFPTVRPPRLGGTKRRGVFATRSPFRPNPIGLTCVKLERIELTENGPIIHVLGADLRDGTPIFDIKPYIPFADCHPDAQGGFIDETPWQELTVHCPAKLLQAIPEEKREGLLEVLGQDPRRAGSKHEPERTYHLAYAGFDIAFTVDNTNLYVQRIEPAIS
;
A
#
# COMPACT_ATOMS: atom_id res chain seq x y z
N MET A 1 -8.37 -18.80 -18.28
CA MET A 1 -8.88 -17.51 -17.76
C MET A 1 -9.48 -16.64 -18.87
N GLU A 2 -9.72 -17.19 -20.07
CA GLU A 2 -10.40 -16.46 -21.14
C GLU A 2 -11.83 -16.06 -20.73
N GLY A 3 -12.25 -14.86 -21.12
CA GLY A 3 -13.59 -14.32 -20.84
C GLY A 3 -13.75 -13.63 -19.48
N PHE A 4 -12.79 -13.74 -18.56
CA PHE A 4 -12.79 -12.98 -17.30
C PHE A 4 -12.09 -11.63 -17.45
N THR A 5 -12.60 -10.60 -16.78
CA THR A 5 -12.00 -9.26 -16.76
C THR A 5 -11.36 -8.91 -15.42
N TYR A 6 -11.67 -9.65 -14.36
CA TYR A 6 -11.12 -9.47 -13.02
C TYR A 6 -10.75 -10.82 -12.39
N LEU A 7 -9.74 -10.80 -11.53
CA LEU A 7 -9.24 -11.95 -10.78
C LEU A 7 -9.12 -11.60 -9.29
N TRP A 8 -9.31 -12.58 -8.42
CA TRP A 8 -8.81 -12.55 -7.05
C TRP A 8 -7.39 -13.10 -7.01
N LEU A 9 -6.49 -12.35 -6.36
CA LEU A 9 -5.17 -12.83 -5.95
C LEU A 9 -5.18 -13.04 -4.44
N ILE A 10 -4.74 -14.22 -4.01
CA ILE A 10 -4.43 -14.51 -2.60
C ILE A 10 -2.91 -14.54 -2.49
N TRP A 11 -2.36 -13.77 -1.57
CA TRP A 11 -0.92 -13.53 -1.47
C TRP A 11 -0.45 -13.35 -0.03
N GLU A 12 0.86 -13.36 0.21
CA GLU A 12 1.44 -13.25 1.55
C GLU A 12 1.90 -11.83 1.87
N PHE A 13 1.44 -11.26 2.98
CA PHE A 13 2.01 -10.02 3.50
C PHE A 13 3.46 -10.24 3.93
N GLU A 14 4.34 -9.31 3.58
CA GLU A 14 5.74 -9.31 4.00
C GLU A 14 5.91 -9.40 5.52
N ASN A 15 4.93 -8.97 6.32
CA ASN A 15 4.99 -9.02 7.79
C ASN A 15 5.02 -10.46 8.37
N GLY A 16 4.94 -11.50 7.53
CA GLY A 16 5.29 -12.89 7.85
C GLY A 16 6.79 -13.21 7.72
N THR A 17 7.57 -12.26 7.24
CA THR A 17 9.03 -12.28 7.02
C THR A 17 9.64 -11.05 7.69
N PRO A 18 10.85 -11.11 8.27
CA PRO A 18 11.45 -9.94 8.88
C PRO A 18 11.75 -8.89 7.79
N GLY A 19 11.18 -7.70 7.94
CA GLY A 19 11.08 -6.70 6.88
C GLY A 19 10.51 -5.37 7.38
N GLY A 20 11.10 -4.86 8.45
CA GLY A 20 10.99 -3.44 8.81
C GLY A 20 12.16 -2.64 8.24
N THR A 21 12.31 -1.40 8.66
CA THR A 21 13.42 -0.49 8.33
C THR A 21 14.80 -1.15 8.47
N ALA A 22 15.88 -0.53 7.95
CA ALA A 22 17.24 -1.03 8.14
C ALA A 22 17.63 -1.31 9.62
N ALA A 23 16.97 -0.63 10.57
CA ALA A 23 17.12 -0.88 12.00
C ALA A 23 16.41 -2.17 12.47
N ASP A 24 15.34 -2.58 11.79
CA ASP A 24 14.61 -3.83 12.06
C ASP A 24 15.40 -5.02 11.49
N ILE A 25 15.98 -4.87 10.28
CA ILE A 25 16.89 -5.88 9.67
C ILE A 25 18.06 -6.23 10.60
N ALA A 26 18.65 -5.24 11.27
CA ALA A 26 19.77 -5.46 12.19
C ALA A 26 19.39 -6.26 13.45
N ASN A 27 18.14 -6.16 13.91
CA ASN A 27 17.62 -6.97 15.02
C ASN A 27 17.23 -8.37 14.54
N ASP A 28 16.74 -8.50 13.30
CA ASP A 28 16.26 -9.75 12.72
C ASP A 28 17.39 -10.77 12.42
N VAL A 29 18.62 -10.29 12.22
CA VAL A 29 19.81 -11.15 11.97
C VAL A 29 20.21 -11.98 13.21
N GLN A 30 19.76 -11.64 14.42
CA GLN A 30 20.14 -12.36 15.65
C GLN A 30 19.27 -13.58 16.01
N THR A 31 18.15 -13.82 15.33
CA THR A 31 17.23 -14.91 15.69
C THR A 31 17.07 -15.92 14.57
N GLU A 32 17.97 -16.91 14.55
CA GLU A 32 17.78 -18.15 13.80
C GLU A 32 16.56 -18.91 14.35
N ASN A 33 15.44 -18.90 13.63
CA ASN A 33 14.64 -20.09 13.28
C ASN A 33 13.32 -19.74 12.56
N LYS A 34 13.17 -20.28 11.35
CA LYS A 34 12.02 -20.14 10.45
C LYS A 34 10.82 -21.01 10.88
N ARG A 35 9.61 -20.43 10.86
CA ARG A 35 8.38 -20.92 10.17
C ARG A 35 7.17 -20.05 10.56
N GLY A 36 6.73 -19.19 9.63
CA GLY A 36 5.32 -18.96 9.26
C GLY A 36 4.23 -18.66 10.30
N THR A 37 4.52 -18.38 11.56
CA THR A 37 3.53 -17.85 12.51
C THR A 37 4.21 -16.80 13.37
N THR A 38 3.78 -15.55 13.29
CA THR A 38 4.24 -14.53 14.24
C THR A 38 3.75 -14.92 15.64
N GLU A 39 4.66 -15.35 16.53
CA GLU A 39 4.37 -15.62 17.95
C GLU A 39 3.77 -14.40 18.69
N LYS A 40 3.74 -13.23 18.04
CA LYS A 40 3.28 -11.97 18.60
C LYS A 40 2.28 -11.26 17.69
N TRP A 41 1.24 -11.96 17.26
CA TRP A 41 0.06 -11.28 16.71
C TRP A 41 -0.75 -10.60 17.83
N PHE A 42 -1.18 -9.35 17.60
CA PHE A 42 -2.01 -8.61 18.54
C PHE A 42 -3.49 -8.64 18.12
N PRO A 43 -4.43 -8.87 19.05
CA PRO A 43 -5.86 -8.97 18.73
C PRO A 43 -6.47 -7.71 18.11
N THR A 44 -5.77 -6.58 18.24
CA THR A 44 -6.23 -5.28 17.75
C THR A 44 -5.10 -4.47 17.13
N VAL A 45 -5.43 -3.69 16.11
CA VAL A 45 -4.55 -2.74 15.41
C VAL A 45 -5.06 -1.31 15.57
N ARG A 46 -4.28 -0.33 15.12
CA ARG A 46 -4.68 1.08 15.02
C ARG A 46 -4.80 1.44 13.53
N PRO A 47 -5.99 1.33 12.93
CA PRO A 47 -6.18 1.66 11.53
C PRO A 47 -5.79 3.11 11.24
N PRO A 48 -5.06 3.40 10.15
CA PRO A 48 -4.71 4.77 9.75
C PRO A 48 -5.93 5.69 9.67
N ARG A 49 -7.05 5.19 9.13
CA ARG A 49 -8.32 5.92 8.98
C ARG A 49 -8.95 6.40 10.29
N LEU A 50 -8.56 5.82 11.43
CA LEU A 50 -9.01 6.26 12.76
C LEU A 50 -8.01 7.19 13.44
N GLY A 51 -7.17 7.88 12.66
CA GLY A 51 -6.14 8.81 13.13
C GLY A 51 -5.07 8.14 13.99
N GLY A 52 -4.92 6.81 13.91
CA GLY A 52 -3.94 6.05 14.69
C GLY A 52 -4.18 6.00 16.21
N THR A 53 -5.30 6.54 16.70
CA THR A 53 -5.58 6.62 18.15
C THR A 53 -6.53 5.53 18.63
N LYS A 54 -7.56 5.21 17.86
CA LYS A 54 -8.56 4.17 18.20
C LYS A 54 -8.10 2.80 17.74
N ARG A 55 -8.25 1.79 18.61
CA ARG A 55 -7.99 0.38 18.27
C ARG A 55 -9.23 -0.28 17.66
N ARG A 56 -9.00 -1.26 16.79
CA ARG A 56 -10.03 -2.16 16.22
C ARG A 56 -9.51 -3.59 16.22
N GLY A 57 -10.40 -4.56 16.43
CA GLY A 57 -10.06 -5.98 16.28
C GLY A 57 -9.56 -6.25 14.87
N VAL A 58 -8.50 -7.06 14.70
CA VAL A 58 -7.87 -7.16 13.36
C VAL A 58 -8.82 -7.74 12.31
N PHE A 59 -9.76 -8.61 12.71
CA PHE A 59 -10.75 -9.20 11.82
C PHE A 59 -11.81 -8.19 11.34
N ALA A 60 -11.95 -7.05 12.04
CA ALA A 60 -12.73 -5.92 11.57
C ALA A 60 -11.90 -4.96 10.67
N THR A 61 -10.70 -5.38 10.22
CA THR A 61 -9.79 -4.53 9.44
C THR A 61 -9.12 -5.33 8.31
N ARG A 62 -8.46 -4.62 7.40
CA ARG A 62 -7.57 -5.21 6.37
C ARG A 62 -6.08 -5.13 6.73
N SER A 63 -5.75 -5.09 8.03
CA SER A 63 -4.37 -4.98 8.50
C SER A 63 -3.51 -6.19 8.09
N PRO A 64 -2.25 -5.99 7.67
CA PRO A 64 -1.30 -7.07 7.39
C PRO A 64 -0.86 -7.81 8.67
N PHE A 65 -0.99 -7.18 9.83
CA PHE A 65 -0.71 -7.80 11.14
C PHE A 65 -1.90 -8.66 11.59
N ARG A 66 -1.95 -9.90 11.09
CA ARG A 66 -3.02 -10.89 11.32
C ARG A 66 -2.41 -12.29 11.58
N PRO A 67 -3.14 -13.22 12.22
CA PRO A 67 -2.59 -14.54 12.57
C PRO A 67 -2.08 -15.31 11.36
N ASN A 68 -2.82 -15.23 10.25
CA ASN A 68 -2.40 -15.71 8.94
C ASN A 68 -2.17 -14.48 8.06
N PRO A 69 -0.92 -14.17 7.65
CA PRO A 69 -0.57 -12.96 6.89
C PRO A 69 -1.03 -13.05 5.43
N ILE A 70 -2.31 -13.32 5.21
CA ILE A 70 -2.90 -13.48 3.88
C ILE A 70 -3.55 -12.16 3.44
N GLY A 71 -3.07 -11.65 2.33
CA GLY A 71 -3.66 -10.57 1.54
C GLY A 71 -4.64 -11.11 0.50
N LEU A 72 -5.59 -10.25 0.12
CA LEU A 72 -6.60 -10.53 -0.90
C LEU A 72 -6.81 -9.27 -1.72
N THR A 73 -6.60 -9.37 -3.04
CA THR A 73 -6.72 -8.23 -3.95
C THR A 73 -7.52 -8.62 -5.18
N CYS A 74 -8.50 -7.78 -5.53
CA CYS A 74 -9.21 -7.88 -6.81
C CYS A 74 -8.44 -7.05 -7.84
N VAL A 75 -7.94 -7.70 -8.88
CA VAL A 75 -7.15 -7.08 -9.94
C VAL A 75 -7.88 -7.17 -11.26
N LYS A 76 -7.68 -6.17 -12.13
CA LYS A 76 -8.16 -6.24 -13.51
C LYS A 76 -7.20 -7.08 -14.33
N LEU A 77 -7.71 -8.08 -15.04
CA LEU A 77 -6.92 -8.86 -15.99
C LEU A 77 -6.71 -8.02 -17.25
N GLU A 78 -5.44 -7.71 -17.57
CA GLU A 78 -5.09 -6.98 -18.77
C GLU A 78 -4.86 -7.94 -19.95
N ARG A 79 -3.96 -8.91 -19.77
CA ARG A 79 -3.66 -9.93 -20.77
C ARG A 79 -2.95 -11.14 -20.17
N ILE A 80 -2.96 -12.24 -20.91
CA ILE A 80 -2.18 -13.44 -20.60
C ILE A 80 -1.19 -13.66 -21.73
N GLU A 81 0.07 -13.82 -21.37
CA GLU A 81 1.18 -14.06 -22.28
C GLU A 81 1.71 -15.46 -22.06
N LEU A 82 1.74 -16.27 -23.12
CA LEU A 82 2.33 -17.61 -23.05
C LEU A 82 3.81 -17.51 -23.41
N THR A 83 4.67 -17.84 -22.46
CA THR A 83 6.14 -17.88 -22.66
C THR A 83 6.65 -19.31 -22.54
N GLU A 84 7.91 -19.53 -22.93
CA GLU A 84 8.58 -20.83 -22.76
C GLU A 84 8.64 -21.28 -21.28
N ASN A 85 8.66 -20.32 -20.35
CA ASN A 85 8.69 -20.57 -18.91
C ASN A 85 7.28 -20.71 -18.29
N GLY A 86 6.23 -20.67 -19.12
CA GLY A 86 4.84 -20.72 -18.68
C GLY A 86 4.08 -19.40 -18.88
N PRO A 87 2.81 -19.35 -18.41
CA PRO A 87 1.96 -18.18 -18.57
C PRO A 87 2.39 -17.03 -17.64
N ILE A 88 2.46 -15.82 -18.20
CA ILE A 88 2.56 -14.56 -17.46
C ILE A 88 1.19 -13.88 -17.49
N ILE A 89 0.68 -13.52 -16.32
CA ILE A 89 -0.62 -12.85 -16.16
C ILE A 89 -0.35 -11.38 -15.86
N HIS A 90 -0.67 -10.52 -16.82
CA HIS A 90 -0.54 -9.07 -16.67
C HIS A 90 -1.83 -8.53 -16.07
N VAL A 91 -1.70 -7.79 -14.96
CA VAL A 91 -2.84 -7.29 -14.18
C VAL A 91 -2.65 -5.83 -13.77
N LEU A 92 -3.76 -5.15 -13.53
CA LEU A 92 -3.79 -3.76 -13.04
C LEU A 92 -4.49 -3.69 -11.69
N GLY A 93 -4.07 -2.73 -10.86
CA GLY A 93 -4.68 -2.47 -9.54
C GLY A 93 -4.17 -3.38 -8.40
N ALA A 94 -3.02 -4.03 -8.59
CA ALA A 94 -2.35 -4.79 -7.54
C ALA A 94 -1.75 -3.86 -6.47
N ASP A 95 -1.91 -4.21 -5.19
CA ASP A 95 -1.37 -3.50 -4.01
C ASP A 95 -0.34 -4.36 -3.25
N LEU A 96 0.50 -5.08 -4.00
CA LEU A 96 1.57 -5.94 -3.50
C LEU A 96 2.95 -5.46 -3.96
N ARG A 97 4.00 -5.82 -3.20
CA ARG A 97 5.39 -5.51 -3.54
C ARG A 97 5.93 -6.46 -4.59
N ASP A 98 6.96 -6.03 -5.31
CA ASP A 98 7.68 -6.91 -6.23
C ASP A 98 8.24 -8.13 -5.47
N GLY A 99 8.16 -9.31 -6.09
CA GLY A 99 8.54 -10.59 -5.47
C GLY A 99 7.57 -11.14 -4.42
N THR A 100 6.43 -10.48 -4.13
CA THR A 100 5.43 -10.99 -3.18
C THR A 100 4.91 -12.36 -3.60
N PRO A 101 4.95 -13.40 -2.74
CA PRO A 101 4.42 -14.72 -3.06
C PRO A 101 2.91 -14.70 -3.31
N ILE A 102 2.48 -15.27 -4.45
CA ILE A 102 1.07 -15.53 -4.75
C ILE A 102 0.75 -16.97 -4.35
N PHE A 103 -0.27 -17.15 -3.49
CA PHE A 103 -0.75 -18.44 -3.05
C PHE A 103 -1.86 -19.01 -3.94
N ASP A 104 -2.70 -18.13 -4.52
CA ASP A 104 -3.83 -18.57 -5.34
C ASP A 104 -4.30 -17.48 -6.31
N ILE A 105 -4.91 -17.92 -7.41
CA ILE A 105 -5.51 -17.07 -8.43
C ILE A 105 -6.90 -17.62 -8.78
N LYS A 106 -7.94 -16.82 -8.61
CA LYS A 106 -9.33 -17.20 -8.91
C LYS A 106 -10.00 -16.17 -9.81
N PRO A 107 -10.93 -16.57 -10.70
CA PRO A 107 -11.76 -15.60 -11.39
C PRO A 107 -12.61 -14.82 -10.38
N TYR A 108 -12.75 -13.51 -10.57
CA TYR A 108 -13.78 -12.73 -9.90
C TYR A 108 -15.11 -12.97 -10.61
N ILE A 109 -16.12 -13.41 -9.87
CA ILE A 109 -17.43 -13.78 -10.40
C ILE A 109 -18.46 -12.78 -9.87
N PRO A 110 -18.95 -11.83 -10.69
CA PRO A 110 -19.82 -10.75 -10.20
C PRO A 110 -21.05 -11.22 -9.43
N PHE A 111 -21.71 -12.29 -9.86
CA PHE A 111 -22.91 -12.79 -9.15
C PHE A 111 -22.61 -13.37 -7.77
N ALA A 112 -21.37 -13.81 -7.51
CA ALA A 112 -20.95 -14.47 -6.28
C ALA A 112 -20.16 -13.53 -5.36
N ASP A 113 -19.35 -12.63 -5.94
CA ASP A 113 -18.39 -11.82 -5.20
C ASP A 113 -18.83 -10.35 -5.04
N CYS A 114 -19.80 -9.88 -5.83
CA CYS A 114 -20.26 -8.50 -5.78
C CYS A 114 -21.46 -8.34 -4.85
N HIS A 115 -21.29 -7.52 -3.82
CA HIS A 115 -22.37 -7.06 -2.94
C HIS A 115 -22.48 -5.53 -3.05
N PRO A 116 -23.24 -5.01 -4.03
CA PRO A 116 -23.34 -3.57 -4.28
C PRO A 116 -24.01 -2.80 -3.14
N ASP A 117 -24.71 -3.50 -2.25
CA ASP A 117 -25.38 -3.00 -1.04
C ASP A 117 -24.52 -3.12 0.23
N ALA A 118 -23.27 -3.58 0.11
CA ALA A 118 -22.37 -3.71 1.25
C ALA A 118 -22.08 -2.36 1.94
N GLN A 119 -22.03 -2.37 3.27
CA GLN A 119 -21.66 -1.21 4.09
C GLN A 119 -20.20 -1.34 4.57
N GLY A 120 -19.45 -0.24 4.55
CA GLY A 120 -18.05 -0.18 4.98
C GLY A 120 -17.85 0.00 6.50
N GLY A 121 -18.93 0.20 7.26
CA GLY A 121 -18.89 0.33 8.71
C GLY A 121 -18.15 1.61 9.14
N PHE A 122 -17.20 1.51 10.08
CA PHE A 122 -16.46 2.69 10.58
C PHE A 122 -15.70 3.45 9.48
N ILE A 123 -15.47 2.81 8.32
CA ILE A 123 -14.86 3.43 7.16
C ILE A 123 -15.77 4.51 6.58
N ASP A 124 -17.07 4.26 6.49
CA ASP A 124 -18.05 5.17 5.90
C ASP A 124 -18.26 6.41 6.79
N GLU A 125 -18.06 6.26 8.10
CA GLU A 125 -18.11 7.34 9.09
C GLU A 125 -16.85 8.23 9.08
N THR A 126 -15.77 7.78 8.42
CA THR A 126 -14.49 8.49 8.32
C THR A 126 -14.10 8.66 6.87
N PRO A 127 -14.77 9.57 6.12
CA PRO A 127 -14.49 9.78 4.71
C PRO A 127 -13.03 10.20 4.54
N TRP A 128 -12.41 9.63 3.52
CA TRP A 128 -11.04 9.95 3.18
C TRP A 128 -10.97 11.38 2.63
N GLN A 129 -10.04 12.17 3.17
CA GLN A 129 -9.79 13.52 2.68
C GLN A 129 -8.44 13.53 1.97
N GLU A 130 -8.49 13.66 0.65
CA GLU A 130 -7.27 13.84 -0.14
C GLU A 130 -6.69 15.24 0.09
N LEU A 131 -5.36 15.32 0.06
CA LEU A 131 -4.64 16.58 0.08
C LEU A 131 -4.65 17.20 -1.31
N THR A 132 -4.85 18.51 -1.36
CA THR A 132 -4.56 19.29 -2.56
C THR A 132 -3.04 19.40 -2.70
N VAL A 133 -2.50 18.78 -3.74
CA VAL A 133 -1.06 18.75 -3.99
C VAL A 133 -0.63 19.97 -4.81
N HIS A 134 0.24 20.78 -4.23
CA HIS A 134 0.89 21.92 -4.86
C HIS A 134 2.33 21.54 -5.22
N CYS A 135 2.51 21.05 -6.46
CA CYS A 135 3.82 20.68 -7.00
C CYS A 135 4.22 21.64 -8.14
N PRO A 136 5.24 22.50 -7.96
CA PRO A 136 5.75 23.34 -9.03
C PRO A 136 6.15 22.52 -10.26
N ALA A 137 5.70 22.93 -11.46
CA ALA A 137 5.96 22.21 -12.70
C ALA A 137 7.45 21.91 -12.94
N LYS A 138 8.34 22.85 -12.55
CA LYS A 138 9.80 22.67 -12.65
C LYS A 138 10.31 21.49 -11.81
N LEU A 139 9.74 21.25 -10.62
CA LEU A 139 10.11 20.11 -9.79
C LEU A 139 9.54 18.82 -10.37
N LEU A 140 8.26 18.84 -10.79
CA LEU A 140 7.61 17.65 -11.35
C LEU A 140 8.29 17.14 -12.62
N GLN A 141 8.91 18.03 -13.40
CA GLN A 141 9.68 17.66 -14.59
C GLN A 141 10.90 16.77 -14.29
N ALA A 142 11.42 16.76 -13.07
CA ALA A 142 12.49 15.85 -12.66
C ALA A 142 12.04 14.38 -12.64
N ILE A 143 10.74 14.13 -12.50
CA ILE A 143 10.14 12.79 -12.50
C ILE A 143 9.85 12.37 -13.94
N PRO A 144 10.13 11.10 -14.31
CA PRO A 144 9.73 10.53 -15.60
C PRO A 144 8.24 10.73 -15.88
N GLU A 145 7.88 11.06 -17.12
CA GLU A 145 6.52 11.50 -17.48
C GLU A 145 5.45 10.49 -17.06
N GLU A 146 5.72 9.21 -17.31
CA GLU A 146 4.86 8.07 -16.98
C GLU A 146 4.70 7.81 -15.48
N LYS A 147 5.48 8.49 -14.62
CA LYS A 147 5.43 8.37 -13.16
C LYS A 147 4.88 9.61 -12.47
N ARG A 148 4.63 10.71 -13.19
CA ARG A 148 4.19 11.98 -12.61
C ARG A 148 2.80 11.89 -11.99
N GLU A 149 1.86 11.27 -12.69
CA GLU A 149 0.48 11.09 -12.21
C GLU A 149 0.47 10.27 -10.92
N GLY A 150 1.15 9.12 -10.92
CA GLY A 150 1.27 8.27 -9.74
C GLY A 150 1.94 8.96 -8.54
N LEU A 151 2.90 9.87 -8.76
CA LEU A 151 3.46 10.68 -7.67
C LEU A 151 2.39 11.61 -7.06
N LEU A 152 1.63 12.31 -7.89
CA LEU A 152 0.60 13.23 -7.42
C LEU A 152 -0.52 12.48 -6.68
N GLU A 153 -0.92 11.32 -7.17
CA GLU A 153 -1.86 10.43 -6.49
C GLU A 153 -1.35 10.04 -5.10
N VAL A 154 -0.12 9.52 -5.00
CA VAL A 154 0.46 9.10 -3.72
C VAL A 154 0.56 10.27 -2.74
N LEU A 155 0.98 11.46 -3.19
CA LEU A 155 1.01 12.67 -2.36
C LEU A 155 -0.40 13.09 -1.91
N GLY A 156 -1.39 12.99 -2.80
CA GLY A 156 -2.79 13.30 -2.50
C GLY A 156 -3.40 12.37 -1.45
N GLN A 157 -2.92 11.13 -1.36
CA GLN A 157 -3.31 10.17 -0.31
C GLN A 157 -2.68 10.45 1.06
N ASP A 158 -2.02 11.59 1.28
CA ASP A 158 -1.33 11.93 2.52
C ASP A 158 -0.34 10.82 3.00
N PRO A 159 0.89 10.80 2.47
CA PRO A 159 1.88 9.78 2.81
C PRO A 159 2.44 9.93 4.23
N ARG A 160 1.99 10.91 5.03
CA ARG A 160 2.42 11.05 6.42
C ARG A 160 1.88 9.89 7.27
N ARG A 161 2.55 9.64 8.39
CA ARG A 161 2.03 8.71 9.39
C ARG A 161 0.66 9.20 9.90
N ALA A 162 -0.34 8.33 9.88
CA ALA A 162 -1.64 8.65 10.44
C ALA A 162 -1.55 9.12 11.90
N GLY A 163 -2.28 10.20 12.22
CA GLY A 163 -2.22 10.86 13.52
C GLY A 163 -1.00 11.77 13.70
N SER A 164 -0.31 12.15 12.62
CA SER A 164 0.69 13.22 12.66
C SER A 164 0.08 14.51 13.22
N LYS A 165 0.82 15.19 14.09
CA LYS A 165 0.41 16.49 14.63
C LYS A 165 0.41 17.53 13.51
N HIS A 166 -0.39 18.57 13.65
CA HIS A 166 -0.35 19.70 12.74
C HIS A 166 0.94 20.50 12.98
N GLU A 167 1.88 20.36 12.07
CA GLU A 167 3.22 20.97 12.10
C GLU A 167 3.53 21.52 10.68
N PRO A 168 3.01 22.70 10.30
CA PRO A 168 3.05 23.18 8.91
C PRO A 168 4.47 23.37 8.37
N GLU A 169 5.44 23.68 9.25
CA GLU A 169 6.84 23.89 8.89
C GLU A 169 7.65 22.58 8.82
N ARG A 170 7.07 21.45 9.23
CA ARG A 170 7.79 20.17 9.26
C ARG A 170 7.93 19.63 7.84
N THR A 171 9.19 19.39 7.45
CA THR A 171 9.49 18.69 6.20
C THR A 171 9.36 17.17 6.40
N TYR A 172 8.59 16.55 5.50
CA TYR A 172 8.43 15.10 5.37
C TYR A 172 9.09 14.65 4.07
N HIS A 173 9.41 13.36 4.01
CA HIS A 173 10.12 12.75 2.90
C HIS A 173 9.37 11.51 2.42
N LEU A 174 9.26 11.36 1.10
CA LEU A 174 8.69 10.19 0.44
C LEU A 174 9.68 9.70 -0.62
N ALA A 175 10.10 8.43 -0.51
CA ALA A 175 10.83 7.77 -1.57
C ALA A 175 9.85 7.34 -2.69
N TYR A 176 10.09 7.79 -3.92
CA TYR A 176 9.25 7.46 -5.07
C TYR A 176 10.09 7.36 -6.35
N ALA A 177 10.02 6.20 -7.03
CA ALA A 177 10.70 5.97 -8.32
C ALA A 177 12.21 6.33 -8.34
N GLY A 178 12.92 6.10 -7.23
CA GLY A 178 14.34 6.46 -7.09
C GLY A 178 14.62 7.93 -6.75
N PHE A 179 13.58 8.69 -6.38
CA PHE A 179 13.68 10.07 -5.92
C PHE A 179 13.25 10.19 -4.46
N ASP A 180 13.86 11.14 -3.75
CA ASP A 180 13.37 11.66 -2.47
C ASP A 180 12.54 12.92 -2.73
N ILE A 181 11.28 12.87 -2.28
CA ILE A 181 10.32 13.96 -2.41
C ILE A 181 10.15 14.62 -1.05
N ALA A 182 10.69 15.83 -0.91
CA ALA A 182 10.55 16.62 0.30
C ALA A 182 9.32 17.53 0.21
N PHE A 183 8.43 17.46 1.19
CA PHE A 183 7.18 18.23 1.20
C PHE A 183 6.78 18.68 2.61
N THR A 184 5.95 19.72 2.68
CA THR A 184 5.27 20.17 3.90
C THR A 184 3.76 20.00 3.76
N VAL A 185 3.04 19.96 4.88
CA VAL A 185 1.58 19.85 4.86
C VAL A 185 0.97 20.87 5.83
N ASP A 186 0.14 21.76 5.28
CA ASP A 186 -0.68 22.70 6.04
C ASP A 186 -2.16 22.40 5.79
N ASN A 187 -2.85 21.93 6.83
CA ASN A 187 -4.24 21.48 6.77
C ASN A 187 -4.45 20.44 5.65
N THR A 188 -5.17 20.82 4.61
CA THR A 188 -5.53 19.97 3.45
C THR A 188 -4.63 20.22 2.24
N ASN A 189 -3.54 20.97 2.40
CA ASN A 189 -2.63 21.33 1.32
C ASN A 189 -1.26 20.70 1.55
N LEU A 190 -0.76 19.99 0.55
CA LEU A 190 0.60 19.46 0.50
C LEU A 190 1.43 20.32 -0.44
N TYR A 191 2.59 20.79 0.00
CA TYR A 191 3.50 21.60 -0.81
C TYR A 191 4.81 20.86 -1.05
N VAL A 192 5.10 20.54 -2.31
CA VAL A 192 6.38 19.94 -2.69
C VAL A 192 7.46 21.01 -2.66
N GLN A 193 8.47 20.81 -1.82
CA GLN A 193 9.57 21.74 -1.62
C GLN A 193 10.78 21.39 -2.48
N ARG A 194 11.12 20.09 -2.57
CA ARG A 194 12.26 19.58 -3.34
C ARG A 194 11.99 18.19 -3.89
N ILE A 195 12.62 17.87 -5.02
CA ILE A 195 12.68 16.54 -5.63
C ILE A 195 14.13 16.30 -6.02
N GLU A 196 14.75 15.27 -5.42
CA GLU A 196 16.16 14.96 -5.62
C GLU A 196 16.33 13.45 -5.83
N PRO A 197 17.35 12.97 -6.57
CA PRO A 197 17.64 11.54 -6.63
C PRO A 197 17.88 10.98 -5.22
N ALA A 198 17.26 9.83 -4.91
CA ALA A 198 17.46 9.18 -3.63
C ALA A 198 18.92 8.71 -3.53
N ILE A 199 19.58 9.02 -2.42
CA ILE A 199 20.95 8.57 -2.16
C ILE A 199 20.89 7.06 -1.88
N SER A 200 21.56 6.28 -2.72
CA SER A 200 21.74 4.83 -2.58
C SER A 200 22.68 4.48 -1.43
#